data_AF-R7HQV9-F1
#
_entry.id   AF-R7HQV9-F1
#
_cell.length_a   1.000
_cell.length_b   1.000
_cell.length_c   1.000
_cell.angle_alpha   90.00
_cell.angle_beta   90.00
_cell.angle_gamma   90.00
#
_symmetry.space_group_name_H-M   'P 1'
#
loop_
_entity.id
_entity.type
_entity.pdbx_description
1 polymer ?
#
loop_
_entity_poly.entity_id
_entity_poly.type
_entity_poly.pdbx_seq_one_letter_code
_entity_poly.pdbx_strand_id
1 'polypeptide(L)'
;MIVPEGSVAAYKQAEVWNEFSNISGFSGVEDTVADGNTIRVIGNQIEISGDFTSVEVYGVNGTLIYKGKDNVVTVPSVGIYLVHVAGKTRKIVVE
;
A
#
# COMPACT_ATOMS: atom_id res chain seq x y z
N MET A 1 -11.58 12.13 -0.03
CA MET A 1 -11.07 12.97 1.08
C MET A 1 -9.60 13.26 0.78
N ILE A 2 -9.24 14.52 0.56
CA ILE A 2 -7.86 14.96 0.27
C ILE A 2 -7.37 15.68 1.52
N VAL A 3 -6.15 15.40 1.97
CA VAL A 3 -5.53 16.13 3.09
C VAL A 3 -5.20 17.55 2.60
N PRO A 4 -5.78 18.61 3.19
CA PRO A 4 -5.54 19.99 2.76
C PRO A 4 -4.07 20.39 2.89
N GLU A 5 -3.60 21.25 1.99
CA GLU A 5 -2.32 21.94 2.17
C GLU A 5 -2.28 22.66 3.52
N GLY A 6 -1.15 22.60 4.22
CA GLY A 6 -0.99 23.17 5.57
C GLY A 6 -1.43 22.27 6.73
N SER A 7 -2.08 21.11 6.48
CA SER A 7 -2.52 20.20 7.55
C SER A 7 -1.37 19.71 8.43
N VAL A 8 -0.20 19.46 7.85
CA VAL A 8 1.00 19.03 8.60
C VAL A 8 1.40 20.08 9.65
N ALA A 9 1.40 21.36 9.27
CA ALA A 9 1.75 22.44 10.18
C ALA A 9 0.72 22.56 11.31
N ALA A 10 -0.57 22.44 10.98
CA ALA A 10 -1.65 22.45 11.97
C ALA A 10 -1.52 21.29 12.98
N TYR A 11 -1.25 20.07 12.51
CA TYR A 11 -1.07 18.91 13.40
C TYR A 11 0.19 19.02 14.27
N LYS A 12 1.29 19.54 13.74
CA LYS A 12 2.52 19.77 14.54
C LYS A 12 2.34 20.82 15.65
N GLN A 13 1.36 21.72 15.51
CA GLN A 13 1.06 22.75 16.51
C GLN A 13 -0.07 22.36 17.46
N ALA A 14 -0.85 21.32 17.14
CA ALA A 14 -1.96 20.89 17.97
C ALA A 14 -1.46 20.17 19.23
N GLU A 15 -2.02 20.54 20.39
CA GLU A 15 -1.58 20.11 21.73
C GLU A 15 -1.47 18.58 21.91
N VAL A 16 -2.37 17.82 21.29
CA VAL A 16 -2.38 16.33 21.40
C VAL A 16 -1.48 15.67 20.36
N TRP A 17 -1.20 16.35 19.25
CA TRP A 17 -0.50 15.76 18.10
C TRP A 17 0.97 16.16 18.03
N ASN A 18 1.37 17.25 18.69
CA ASN A 18 2.74 17.79 18.63
C ASN A 18 3.82 16.83 19.18
N GLU A 19 3.44 15.80 19.96
CA GLU A 19 4.34 14.78 20.49
C GLU A 19 4.72 13.71 19.44
N PHE A 20 3.96 13.59 18.35
CA PHE A 20 4.23 12.63 17.28
C PHE A 20 5.29 13.16 16.32
N SER A 21 6.46 12.52 16.28
CA SER A 21 7.58 12.90 15.41
C SER A 21 7.39 12.52 13.94
N ASN A 22 6.43 11.65 13.64
CA ASN A 22 6.15 11.09 12.33
C ASN A 22 5.00 11.78 11.58
N ILE A 23 4.66 13.03 11.92
CA ILE A 23 3.68 13.83 11.17
C ILE A 23 4.33 14.33 9.87
N SER A 24 4.06 13.61 8.78
CA SER A 24 4.43 13.97 7.42
C SER A 24 3.18 14.24 6.56
N GLY A 25 3.33 15.07 5.52
CA GLY A 25 2.28 15.26 4.51
C GLY A 25 2.10 13.99 3.68
N PHE A 26 1.03 13.94 2.87
CA PHE A 26 0.66 12.83 1.97
C PHE A 26 1.44 11.52 2.20
N SER A 27 1.21 10.87 3.34
CA SER A 27 1.72 9.52 3.59
C SER A 27 0.72 8.54 3.02
N GLY A 28 0.58 8.59 1.69
CA GLY A 28 0.05 7.47 0.94
C GLY A 28 1.08 6.35 0.91
N VAL A 29 0.67 5.19 0.44
CA VAL A 29 1.66 4.23 -0.03
C VAL A 29 2.35 4.87 -1.24
N GLU A 30 3.69 4.92 -1.20
CA GLU A 30 4.55 5.67 -2.11
C GLU A 30 4.08 5.55 -3.58
N ASP A 31 3.92 6.69 -4.26
CA ASP A 31 3.58 6.72 -5.68
C ASP A 31 4.67 6.00 -6.48
N THR A 32 4.25 5.17 -7.44
CA THR A 32 5.11 4.22 -8.14
C THR A 32 6.22 4.92 -8.93
N VAL A 33 7.42 5.00 -8.37
CA VAL A 33 8.64 4.95 -9.18
C VAL A 33 8.71 3.52 -9.73
N ALA A 34 8.95 3.35 -11.03
CA ALA A 34 8.98 2.04 -11.66
C ALA A 34 10.19 1.22 -11.17
N ASP A 35 10.08 0.59 -10.00
CA ASP A 35 11.09 -0.34 -9.50
C ASP A 35 10.80 -1.71 -10.09
N GLY A 36 11.36 -2.00 -11.28
CA GLY A 36 11.51 -3.35 -11.86
C GLY A 36 10.27 -4.26 -12.01
N ASN A 37 9.13 -3.85 -11.45
CA ASN A 37 8.00 -4.67 -11.07
C ASN A 37 6.72 -3.87 -11.19
N THR A 38 5.75 -4.43 -11.91
CA THR A 38 4.43 -3.83 -12.11
C THR A 38 3.38 -4.65 -11.38
N ILE A 39 2.37 -3.99 -10.80
CA ILE A 39 1.20 -4.65 -10.23
C ILE A 39 -0.03 -4.23 -11.03
N ARG A 40 -0.88 -5.20 -11.40
CA ARG A 40 -2.15 -4.98 -12.10
C ARG A 40 -3.25 -5.77 -11.42
N VAL A 41 -4.50 -5.36 -11.65
CA VAL A 41 -5.68 -6.08 -11.18
C VAL A 41 -6.47 -6.57 -12.39
N ILE A 42 -6.77 -7.86 -12.42
CA ILE A 42 -7.63 -8.50 -13.42
C ILE A 42 -8.71 -9.30 -12.69
N GLY A 43 -9.93 -8.80 -12.69
CA GLY A 43 -11.00 -9.36 -11.84
C GLY A 43 -10.59 -9.34 -10.36
N ASN A 44 -10.69 -10.47 -9.67
CA ASN A 44 -10.25 -10.62 -8.28
C ASN A 44 -8.79 -11.09 -8.14
N GLN A 45 -7.97 -10.93 -9.19
CA GLN A 45 -6.57 -11.33 -9.19
C GLN A 45 -5.65 -10.11 -9.18
N ILE A 46 -4.64 -10.16 -8.31
CA ILE A 46 -3.51 -9.25 -8.29
C ILE A 46 -2.39 -9.92 -9.07
N GLU A 47 -2.03 -9.35 -10.21
CA GLU A 47 -0.94 -9.82 -11.05
C GLU A 47 0.32 -8.98 -10.81
N ILE A 48 1.43 -9.65 -10.56
CA ILE A 48 2.76 -9.07 -10.37
C ILE A 48 3.63 -9.48 -11.57
N SER A 49 4.23 -8.50 -12.23
CA SER A 49 5.23 -8.72 -13.28
C SER A 49 6.58 -8.14 -12.85
N GLY A 50 7.68 -8.61 -13.42
CA GLY A 50 9.04 -8.17 -13.11
C GLY A 50 9.80 -9.09 -12.16
N ASP A 51 10.96 -8.64 -11.68
CA ASP A 51 11.88 -9.46 -10.89
C ASP A 51 11.56 -9.40 -9.40
N PHE A 52 11.15 -10.50 -8.79
CA PHE A 52 10.92 -10.58 -7.33
C PHE A 52 11.22 -11.98 -6.79
N THR A 53 11.53 -12.04 -5.50
CA THR A 53 11.82 -13.30 -4.79
C THR A 53 10.66 -13.78 -3.92
N SER A 54 9.76 -12.87 -3.54
CA SER A 54 8.55 -13.16 -2.79
C SER A 54 7.55 -12.00 -2.87
N VAL A 55 6.27 -12.34 -2.68
CA VAL A 55 5.13 -11.43 -2.55
C VAL A 55 4.41 -11.76 -1.24
N GLU A 56 4.00 -10.72 -0.53
CA GLU A 56 3.05 -10.81 0.59
C GLU A 56 1.84 -9.94 0.28
N VAL A 57 0.63 -10.48 0.46
CA VAL A 57 -0.63 -9.74 0.28
C VAL A 57 -1.38 -9.72 1.60
N TYR A 58 -1.76 -8.52 2.03
CA TYR A 58 -2.52 -8.29 3.25
C TYR A 58 -3.87 -7.67 2.95
N GLY A 59 -4.91 -8.09 3.67
CA GLY A 59 -6.20 -7.40 3.69
C GLY A 59 -6.12 -6.08 4.45
N VAL A 60 -7.14 -5.22 4.29
CA VAL A 60 -7.21 -3.90 4.95
C VAL A 60 -7.13 -3.95 6.48
N ASN A 61 -7.51 -5.08 7.09
CA ASN A 61 -7.42 -5.32 8.53
C ASN A 61 -6.03 -5.83 8.98
N GLY A 62 -5.05 -5.89 8.08
CA GLY A 62 -3.70 -6.41 8.37
C GLY A 62 -3.57 -7.93 8.31
N THR A 63 -4.63 -8.67 7.95
CA THR A 63 -4.56 -10.14 7.82
C THR A 63 -3.68 -10.52 6.63
N LEU A 64 -2.70 -11.40 6.84
CA LEU A 64 -1.91 -12.00 5.76
C LEU A 64 -2.79 -12.97 4.96
N ILE A 65 -3.02 -12.67 3.69
CA ILE A 65 -3.83 -13.46 2.77
C ILE A 65 -2.95 -14.42 1.98
N TYR A 66 -1.75 -13.97 1.59
CA TYR A 66 -0.85 -14.73 0.76
C TYR A 66 0.60 -14.40 1.09
N LYS A 67 1.47 -15.41 1.04
CA LYS A 67 2.93 -15.28 1.07
C LYS A 67 3.56 -16.36 0.20
N GLY A 68 4.33 -15.98 -0.80
CA GLY A 68 4.94 -16.94 -1.71
C GLY A 68 5.62 -16.28 -2.90
N LYS A 69 5.77 -17.03 -4.00
CA LYS A 69 6.46 -16.60 -5.23
C LYS A 69 5.56 -16.51 -6.45
N ASP A 70 4.26 -16.74 -6.27
CA ASP A 70 3.32 -16.70 -7.38
C ASP A 70 3.21 -15.26 -7.90
N ASN A 71 3.15 -15.15 -9.22
CA ASN A 71 2.96 -13.88 -9.91
C ASN A 71 1.47 -13.49 -10.02
N VAL A 72 0.56 -14.35 -9.56
CA VAL A 72 -0.88 -14.12 -9.54
C VAL A 72 -1.43 -14.52 -8.19
N VAL A 73 -2.10 -13.60 -7.51
CA VAL A 73 -2.73 -13.85 -6.20
C VAL A 73 -4.22 -13.56 -6.31
N THR A 74 -5.04 -14.57 -6.02
CA THR A 74 -6.51 -14.38 -5.96
C THR A 74 -6.90 -13.86 -4.58
N VAL A 75 -7.67 -12.77 -4.54
CA VAL A 75 -8.16 -12.18 -3.29
C VAL A 75 -9.63 -12.53 -3.03
N PRO A 76 -10.06 -12.61 -1.75
CA PRO A 76 -11.36 -13.14 -1.38
C PRO A 76 -12.54 -12.20 -1.66
N SER A 77 -12.30 -10.90 -1.75
CA SER A 77 -13.35 -9.90 -1.97
C SER A 77 -12.84 -8.68 -2.73
N VAL A 78 -13.77 -7.87 -3.23
CA VAL A 78 -13.45 -6.49 -3.63
C VAL A 78 -12.99 -5.70 -2.41
N GLY A 79 -12.08 -4.74 -2.60
CA GLY A 79 -11.56 -3.91 -1.52
C GLY A 79 -10.10 -3.49 -1.66
N ILE A 80 -9.54 -3.01 -0.56
CA ILE A 80 -8.17 -2.51 -0.48
C ILE A 80 -7.25 -3.60 0.05
N TYR A 81 -6.12 -3.79 -0.65
CA TYR A 81 -5.06 -4.71 -0.30
C TYR A 81 -3.72 -3.99 -0.20
N LEU A 82 -2.86 -4.45 0.70
CA LEU A 82 -1.45 -4.04 0.77
C LEU A 82 -0.61 -5.15 0.17
N VAL A 83 0.12 -4.86 -0.90
CA VAL A 83 0.98 -5.81 -1.58
C VAL A 83 2.43 -5.44 -1.31
N HIS A 84 3.16 -6.30 -0.61
CA HIS A 84 4.59 -6.14 -0.37
C HIS A 84 5.38 -6.99 -1.37
N VAL A 85 6.18 -6.33 -2.21
CA VAL A 85 7.01 -6.96 -3.23
C VAL A 85 8.32 -6.18 -3.38
N ALA A 86 9.44 -6.89 -3.53
CA ALA A 86 10.77 -6.28 -3.72
C ALA A 86 11.12 -5.20 -2.67
N GLY A 87 10.72 -5.42 -1.40
CA GLY A 87 11.00 -4.50 -0.30
C GLY A 87 10.09 -3.27 -0.24
N LYS A 88 9.08 -3.18 -1.12
CA LYS A 88 8.12 -2.08 -1.15
C LYS A 88 6.69 -2.56 -0.95
N THR A 89 5.93 -1.80 -0.19
CA THR A 89 4.49 -2.01 -0.04
C THR A 89 3.75 -1.09 -1.01
N ARG A 90 2.70 -1.58 -1.67
CA ARG A 90 1.82 -0.84 -2.60
C ARG A 90 0.36 -1.06 -2.19
N LYS A 91 -0.43 0.02 -2.15
CA LYS A 91 -1.89 -0.07 -1.94
C LYS A 91 -2.54 -0.42 -3.28
N ILE A 92 -3.28 -1.52 -3.31
CA ILE A 92 -4.01 -1.98 -4.49
C ILE A 92 -5.50 -1.95 -4.19
N VAL A 93 -6.30 -1.44 -5.12
CA VAL A 93 -7.75 -1.47 -5.06
C VAL A 93 -8.24 -2.52 -6.04
N VAL A 94 -9.04 -3.47 -5.56
CA VAL A 94 -9.71 -4.49 -6.37
C VAL A 94 -11.19 -4.15 -6.39
N GLU A 95 -11.76 -4.01 -7.58
CA GLU A 95 -13.15 -3.57 -7.83
C GLU A 95 -14.04 -4.71 -8.36
#